data_AF-A0A1I7STT1-F1
#
_entry.id   AF-A0A1I7STT1-F1
#
_cell.length_a   1.000
_cell.length_b   1.000
_cell.length_c   1.000
_cell.angle_alpha   90.00
_cell.angle_beta   90.00
_cell.angle_gamma   90.00
#
_symmetry.space_group_name_H-M   'P 1'
#
loop_
_entity.id
_entity.type
_entity.pdbx_description
1 polymer ?
#
loop_
_entity_poly.entity_id
_entity_poly.type
_entity_poly.pdbx_seq_one_letter_code
_entity_poly.pdbx_strand_id
1 'polypeptide(L)'
;MNASSSTYPSSSIRISEAPKLPMPNLSLEVSPELLPIHVFTHITQQTAMTLNAVRRQRDTCFNQMRHDEQEYLERTRIVAPLSRFNLPKEVIFILEIHANEFSYLIAKQDTWGRMLWKLLYDIQADTSTQIMLADQICDREKSEFNRITITGPVETVDSARKRLFEVLPIQLGMKLSGIKPGLNPDLREQVSEWIMEGIFEFPTISLHFILNPNRTKEDGMFSYILFRAAPHDEEQLANCVKKLSSMVLAEPEEAQFSEGFVIPKINREWYIGPNAQLIKDISKKNDVMISYPLSAAPGAEHNYIVHGRVTNIIQASKAFRAISPISLTFDVEEDELKRIPKFRKRDIDYYDDALNVVVSFRRSPYEGDFVRSDETLRHRITISTSYENREMAFEARKKLLKGYVENLENRPKIMFGEHLRSILSAYARGNRTFVPDANN
;
A
#
# COMPACT_ATOMS: atom_id res chain seq x y z
N MET A 1 -4.74 -7.58 -66.62
CA MET A 1 -5.07 -8.82 -65.89
C MET A 1 -3.75 -9.49 -65.54
N ASN A 2 -3.52 -9.68 -64.24
CA ASN A 2 -2.23 -10.00 -63.63
C ASN A 2 -1.83 -11.46 -63.84
N ALA A 3 -0.56 -11.71 -64.20
CA ALA A 3 0.15 -12.95 -63.90
C ALA A 3 1.68 -12.80 -64.12
N SER A 4 2.47 -12.95 -63.06
CA SER A 4 3.88 -13.40 -62.99
C SER A 4 4.31 -13.24 -61.52
N SER A 5 4.42 -14.30 -60.71
CA SER A 5 5.43 -15.39 -60.67
C SER A 5 6.61 -15.08 -59.74
N SER A 6 6.73 -15.90 -58.68
CA SER A 6 7.93 -16.23 -57.89
C SER A 6 8.58 -15.07 -57.10
N THR A 7 9.23 -15.23 -55.94
CA THR A 7 9.92 -16.36 -55.30
C THR A 7 10.16 -15.93 -53.84
N TYR A 8 10.15 -16.86 -52.88
CA TYR A 8 10.67 -16.58 -51.53
C TYR A 8 12.21 -16.42 -51.56
N PRO A 9 12.76 -15.61 -50.66
CA PRO A 9 13.87 -16.13 -49.86
C PRO A 9 13.65 -15.93 -48.36
N SER A 10 14.18 -16.90 -47.62
CA SER A 10 14.43 -16.86 -46.20
C SER A 10 15.40 -15.75 -45.82
N SER A 11 15.17 -15.08 -44.69
CA SER A 11 16.23 -14.42 -43.93
C SER A 11 15.86 -14.34 -42.45
N SER A 12 16.55 -15.19 -41.69
CA SER A 12 17.06 -14.98 -40.33
C SER A 12 16.24 -14.11 -39.37
N ILE A 13 15.68 -14.78 -38.37
CA ILE A 13 15.40 -14.24 -37.04
C ILE A 13 16.66 -13.54 -36.54
N ARG A 14 16.68 -12.20 -36.59
CA ARG A 14 17.61 -11.40 -35.79
C ARG A 14 17.06 -11.39 -34.38
N ILE A 15 17.73 -12.11 -33.49
CA ILE A 15 17.68 -11.86 -32.06
C ILE A 15 18.24 -10.45 -31.87
N SER A 16 17.37 -9.44 -31.81
CA SER A 16 17.79 -8.09 -31.42
C SER A 16 18.10 -8.12 -29.94
N GLU A 17 19.37 -7.85 -29.65
CA GLU A 17 19.98 -7.71 -28.35
C GLU A 17 19.08 -6.96 -27.35
N ALA A 18 19.03 -7.47 -26.13
CA ALA A 18 18.38 -6.80 -25.00
C ALA A 18 18.93 -5.36 -24.87
N PRO A 19 18.07 -4.36 -24.59
CA PRO A 19 18.54 -3.00 -24.37
C PRO A 19 19.46 -2.98 -23.15
N LYS A 20 20.74 -2.67 -23.38
CA LYS A 20 21.71 -2.37 -22.32
C LYS A 20 21.14 -1.22 -21.49
N LEU A 21 20.76 -1.50 -20.25
CA LEU A 21 20.36 -0.49 -19.28
C LEU A 21 21.54 0.48 -19.07
N PRO A 22 21.33 1.80 -19.13
CA PRO A 22 22.37 2.76 -18.81
C PRO A 22 22.66 2.72 -17.30
N MET A 23 23.93 2.82 -16.93
CA MET A 23 24.38 2.87 -15.53
C MET A 23 23.71 4.04 -14.77
N PRO A 24 23.36 3.89 -13.48
CA PRO A 24 22.80 4.98 -12.71
C PRO A 24 23.91 5.99 -12.37
N ASN A 25 23.79 7.20 -12.93
CA ASN A 25 24.57 8.37 -12.51
C ASN A 25 24.30 8.70 -11.04
N LEU A 26 25.38 8.90 -10.27
CA LEU A 26 25.38 9.64 -9.02
C LEU A 26 24.90 11.08 -9.29
N SER A 27 23.64 11.40 -8.97
CA SER A 27 23.12 12.75 -9.15
C SER A 27 23.31 13.59 -7.88
N LEU A 28 24.16 14.62 -7.97
CA LEU A 28 24.09 15.87 -7.21
C LEU A 28 23.04 16.79 -7.88
N GLU A 29 22.27 17.57 -7.09
CA GLU A 29 21.99 19.02 -7.30
C GLU A 29 20.67 19.55 -6.70
N VAL A 30 20.66 20.89 -6.54
CA VAL A 30 19.78 21.78 -5.76
C VAL A 30 18.97 22.72 -6.68
N SER A 31 17.62 22.78 -6.49
CA SER A 31 16.63 23.89 -6.74
C SER A 31 16.49 24.53 -8.17
N PRO A 32 15.52 25.46 -8.47
CA PRO A 32 14.04 25.50 -8.36
C PRO A 32 13.28 25.87 -9.70
N GLU A 33 11.92 25.88 -9.63
CA GLU A 33 10.87 26.63 -10.41
C GLU A 33 10.30 26.22 -11.82
N LEU A 34 8.98 25.90 -11.78
CA LEU A 34 7.76 26.34 -12.54
C LEU A 34 7.47 26.08 -14.07
N LEU A 35 6.36 25.30 -14.27
CA LEU A 35 5.21 25.36 -15.25
C LEU A 35 5.43 24.99 -16.74
N PRO A 36 4.40 24.56 -17.56
CA PRO A 36 2.92 24.64 -17.43
C PRO A 36 2.05 23.40 -17.80
N ILE A 37 0.80 23.44 -17.30
CA ILE A 37 -0.51 22.85 -17.69
C ILE A 37 -0.58 21.87 -18.90
N HIS A 38 -0.79 20.58 -18.65
CA HIS A 38 -1.92 19.73 -19.10
C HIS A 38 -1.71 18.28 -18.60
N VAL A 39 -2.83 17.58 -18.32
CA VAL A 39 -2.97 16.28 -17.64
C VAL A 39 -2.96 16.39 -16.10
N PHE A 40 -4.16 16.42 -15.52
CA PHE A 40 -4.41 16.31 -14.08
C PHE A 40 -3.92 14.94 -13.57
N THR A 41 -2.63 14.87 -13.25
CA THR A 41 -2.03 13.79 -12.48
C THR A 41 -2.16 14.14 -11.01
N HIS A 42 -3.21 13.62 -10.39
CA HIS A 42 -3.65 13.97 -9.04
C HIS A 42 -2.79 13.32 -7.95
N ILE A 43 -1.63 13.90 -7.60
CA ILE A 43 -0.76 13.36 -6.54
C ILE A 43 -0.06 14.48 -5.72
N THR A 44 -0.72 15.62 -5.48
CA THR A 44 -0.26 16.62 -4.49
C THR A 44 -1.41 17.09 -3.59
N GLN A 45 -1.04 17.60 -2.41
CA GLN A 45 -1.92 18.00 -1.30
C GLN A 45 -2.98 19.02 -1.71
N GLN A 46 -2.59 20.01 -2.50
CA GLN A 46 -3.51 21.02 -3.05
C GLN A 46 -4.59 20.36 -3.91
N THR A 47 -4.24 19.31 -4.66
CA THR A 47 -5.18 18.63 -5.54
C THR A 47 -6.16 17.73 -4.79
N ALA A 48 -5.73 17.06 -3.72
CA ALA A 48 -6.63 16.29 -2.85
C ALA A 48 -7.63 17.21 -2.10
N MET A 49 -7.16 18.36 -1.61
CA MET A 49 -8.03 19.37 -1.00
C MET A 49 -9.03 19.93 -2.01
N THR A 50 -8.58 20.26 -3.23
CA THR A 50 -9.47 20.73 -4.31
C THR A 50 -10.47 19.66 -4.72
N LEU A 51 -10.07 18.39 -4.84
CA LEU A 51 -10.98 17.29 -5.15
C LEU A 51 -12.03 17.12 -4.04
N ASN A 52 -11.63 17.19 -2.78
CA ASN A 52 -12.55 17.14 -1.64
C ASN A 52 -13.48 18.35 -1.61
N ALA A 53 -13.00 19.54 -1.94
CA ALA A 53 -13.82 20.74 -2.06
C ALA A 53 -14.84 20.61 -3.19
N VAL A 54 -14.44 20.11 -4.37
CA VAL A 54 -15.32 19.82 -5.50
C VAL A 54 -16.36 18.77 -5.14
N ARG A 55 -15.96 17.69 -4.45
CA ARG A 55 -16.90 16.66 -3.95
C ARG A 55 -17.94 17.27 -3.00
N ARG A 56 -17.51 18.05 -2.02
CA ARG A 56 -18.43 18.75 -1.09
C ARG A 56 -19.37 19.69 -1.82
N GLN A 57 -18.84 20.50 -2.74
CA GLN A 57 -19.66 21.43 -3.53
C GLN A 57 -20.69 20.68 -4.36
N ARG A 58 -20.30 19.58 -5.02
CA ARG A 58 -21.21 18.71 -5.76
C ARG A 58 -22.31 18.16 -4.86
N ASP A 59 -21.97 17.70 -3.66
CA ASP A 59 -22.95 17.14 -2.72
C ASP A 59 -23.93 18.24 -2.24
N THR A 60 -23.45 19.44 -1.93
CA THR A 60 -24.31 20.59 -1.58
C THR A 60 -25.25 20.98 -2.72
N CYS A 61 -24.73 21.11 -3.95
CA CYS A 61 -25.54 21.44 -5.12
C CYS A 61 -26.61 20.37 -5.40
N PHE A 62 -26.25 19.09 -5.24
CA PHE A 62 -27.19 17.99 -5.40
C PHE A 62 -28.31 18.03 -4.38
N ASN A 63 -28.00 18.26 -3.11
CA ASN A 63 -29.02 18.35 -2.07
C ASN A 63 -29.95 19.53 -2.32
N GLN A 64 -29.41 20.71 -2.68
CA GLN A 64 -30.24 21.88 -3.01
C GLN A 64 -31.19 21.59 -4.18
N MET A 65 -30.66 21.03 -5.27
CA MET A 65 -31.48 20.66 -6.43
C MET A 65 -32.62 19.71 -6.06
N ARG A 66 -32.36 18.73 -5.18
CA ARG A 66 -33.40 17.79 -4.74
C ARG A 66 -34.45 18.42 -3.83
N HIS A 67 -34.07 19.35 -2.96
CA HIS A 67 -35.03 20.12 -2.15
C HIS A 67 -35.93 20.97 -3.03
N ASP A 68 -35.37 21.70 -4.00
CA ASP A 68 -36.12 22.54 -4.92
C ASP A 68 -37.08 21.70 -5.80
N GLU A 69 -36.61 20.54 -6.28
CA GLU A 69 -37.42 19.60 -7.06
C GLU A 69 -38.56 19.01 -6.22
N GLN A 70 -38.29 18.60 -4.97
CA GLN A 70 -39.33 18.13 -4.07
C GLN A 70 -40.38 19.21 -3.82
N GLU A 71 -39.96 20.43 -3.51
CA GLU A 71 -40.87 21.54 -3.26
C GLU A 71 -41.73 21.85 -4.50
N TYR A 72 -41.13 21.82 -5.69
CA TYR A 72 -41.85 21.98 -6.95
C TYR A 72 -42.91 20.90 -7.17
N LEU A 73 -42.56 19.62 -6.96
CA LEU A 73 -43.48 18.49 -7.10
C LEU A 73 -44.64 18.57 -6.09
N GLU A 74 -44.35 18.95 -4.84
CA GLU A 74 -45.36 19.16 -3.80
C GLU A 74 -46.32 20.31 -4.16
N ARG A 75 -45.78 21.44 -4.65
CA ARG A 75 -46.58 22.60 -5.08
C ARG A 75 -47.45 22.29 -6.30
N THR A 76 -46.94 21.52 -7.26
CA THR A 76 -47.64 21.19 -8.51
C THR A 76 -48.50 19.93 -8.42
N ARG A 77 -48.41 19.18 -7.31
CA ARG A 77 -49.08 17.88 -7.09
C ARG A 77 -48.74 16.84 -8.16
N ILE A 78 -47.56 16.96 -8.76
CA ILE A 78 -47.05 15.99 -9.74
C ILE A 78 -46.40 14.84 -8.99
N VAL A 79 -46.79 13.62 -9.31
CA VAL A 79 -46.15 12.40 -8.80
C VAL A 79 -45.08 11.98 -9.79
N ALA A 80 -43.84 12.39 -9.53
CA ALA A 80 -42.66 12.00 -10.29
C ALA A 80 -41.52 11.60 -9.34
N PRO A 81 -40.61 10.70 -9.77
CA PRO A 81 -39.40 10.40 -9.02
C PRO A 81 -38.47 11.61 -8.99
N LEU A 82 -37.72 11.77 -7.91
CA LEU A 82 -36.67 12.79 -7.83
C LEU A 82 -35.46 12.40 -8.66
N SER A 83 -34.72 13.41 -9.11
CA SER A 83 -33.46 13.24 -9.81
C SER A 83 -32.42 12.55 -8.90
N ARG A 84 -31.82 11.46 -9.40
CA ARG A 84 -30.79 10.68 -8.68
C ARG A 84 -29.51 10.61 -9.50
N PHE A 85 -28.34 10.67 -8.84
CA PHE A 85 -27.08 10.37 -9.51
C PHE A 85 -26.98 8.89 -9.87
N ASN A 86 -26.36 8.59 -11.01
CA ASN A 86 -25.91 7.23 -11.27
C ASN A 86 -24.83 6.85 -10.25
N LEU A 87 -24.96 5.67 -9.65
CA LEU A 87 -23.93 5.15 -8.76
C LEU A 87 -22.65 4.86 -9.55
N PRO A 88 -21.46 5.18 -8.98
CA PRO A 88 -20.21 4.76 -9.59
C PRO A 88 -20.16 3.22 -9.58
N LYS A 89 -19.82 2.63 -10.73
CA LYS A 89 -19.57 1.17 -10.84
C LYS A 89 -18.18 0.78 -10.35
N GLU A 90 -17.35 1.78 -10.07
CA GLU A 90 -15.98 1.62 -9.59
C GLU A 90 -15.95 1.16 -8.14
N VAL A 91 -14.86 0.51 -7.76
CA VAL A 91 -14.53 0.19 -6.38
C VAL A 91 -13.38 1.04 -5.91
N ILE A 92 -13.33 1.26 -4.60
CA ILE A 92 -12.25 1.94 -3.91
C ILE A 92 -11.52 0.89 -3.08
N PHE A 93 -10.30 0.56 -3.46
CA PHE A 93 -9.43 -0.36 -2.73
C PHE A 93 -8.38 0.43 -1.96
N ILE A 94 -8.40 0.32 -0.63
CA ILE A 94 -7.46 1.00 0.26
C ILE A 94 -6.55 -0.06 0.85
N LEU A 95 -5.25 0.19 0.78
CA LEU A 95 -4.21 -0.67 1.34
C LEU A 95 -3.18 0.17 2.08
N GLU A 96 -2.50 -0.46 3.04
CA GLU A 96 -1.38 0.12 3.75
C GLU A 96 -0.06 -0.44 3.23
N ILE A 97 0.92 0.45 3.03
CA ILE A 97 2.31 0.09 2.76
C ILE A 97 3.22 0.59 3.89
N HIS A 98 4.46 0.11 3.96
CA HIS A 98 5.36 0.57 5.01
C HIS A 98 5.76 2.03 4.79
N ALA A 99 5.91 2.80 5.87
CA ALA A 99 6.22 4.23 5.78
C ALA A 99 7.48 4.53 4.96
N ASN A 100 8.50 3.67 5.08
CA ASN A 100 9.72 3.79 4.30
C ASN A 100 9.41 3.66 2.81
N GLU A 101 8.65 2.63 2.40
CA GLU A 101 8.19 2.42 1.02
C GLU A 101 7.39 3.62 0.51
N PHE A 102 6.50 4.14 1.35
CA PHE A 102 5.65 5.29 1.04
C PHE A 102 6.47 6.56 0.81
N SER A 103 7.49 6.79 1.62
CA SER A 103 8.39 7.94 1.47
C SER A 103 9.08 7.97 0.10
N TYR A 104 9.40 6.81 -0.48
CA TYR A 104 10.01 6.72 -1.82
C TYR A 104 9.03 7.00 -2.95
N LEU A 105 7.75 6.68 -2.78
CA LEU A 105 6.74 7.04 -3.78
C LEU A 105 6.55 8.55 -3.89
N ILE A 106 6.86 9.29 -2.82
CA ILE A 106 6.71 10.75 -2.76
C ILE A 106 8.03 11.47 -3.06
N ALA A 107 9.17 10.86 -2.74
CA ALA A 107 10.49 11.45 -2.95
C ALA A 107 10.83 11.57 -4.45
N LYS A 108 10.43 12.67 -5.08
CA LYS A 108 10.78 12.98 -6.49
C LYS A 108 12.28 13.23 -6.73
N GLN A 109 13.07 13.30 -5.66
CA GLN A 109 14.44 13.81 -5.71
C GLN A 109 15.49 12.72 -5.97
N ASP A 110 15.23 11.46 -5.62
CA ASP A 110 16.14 10.36 -5.92
C ASP A 110 15.82 9.71 -7.29
N THR A 111 16.83 9.08 -7.91
CA THR A 111 16.68 8.40 -9.21
C THR A 111 15.64 7.28 -9.15
N TRP A 112 15.57 6.59 -8.01
CA TRP A 112 14.59 5.53 -7.76
C TRP A 112 13.17 6.07 -7.66
N GLY A 113 12.93 7.13 -6.90
CA GLY A 113 11.62 7.78 -6.76
C GLY A 113 11.14 8.44 -8.05
N ARG A 114 12.03 9.00 -8.88
CA ARG A 114 11.68 9.46 -10.25
C ARG A 114 11.19 8.32 -11.13
N MET A 115 11.88 7.17 -11.09
CA MET A 115 11.47 5.97 -11.82
C MET A 115 10.12 5.45 -11.31
N LEU A 116 9.95 5.35 -9.99
CA LEU A 116 8.69 4.93 -9.37
C LEU A 116 7.54 5.87 -9.71
N TRP A 117 7.77 7.17 -9.77
CA TRP A 117 6.74 8.15 -10.15
C TRP A 117 6.22 7.89 -11.57
N LYS A 118 7.13 7.70 -12.53
CA LYS A 118 6.75 7.36 -13.90
C LYS A 118 5.97 6.04 -13.94
N LEU A 119 6.43 5.06 -13.17
CA LEU A 119 5.80 3.75 -13.12
C LEU A 119 4.40 3.78 -12.51
N LEU A 120 4.15 4.60 -11.49
CA LEU A 120 2.80 4.83 -10.95
C LEU A 120 1.88 5.40 -12.03
N TYR A 121 2.37 6.38 -12.81
CA TYR A 121 1.61 6.95 -13.92
C TYR A 121 1.29 5.90 -14.99
N ASP A 122 2.28 5.08 -15.37
CA ASP A 122 2.10 4.02 -16.35
C ASP A 122 1.10 2.96 -15.85
N ILE A 123 1.17 2.57 -14.56
CA ILE A 123 0.19 1.68 -13.94
C ILE A 123 -1.22 2.27 -14.04
N GLN A 124 -1.40 3.53 -13.68
CA GLN A 124 -2.70 4.21 -13.73
C GLN A 124 -3.27 4.25 -15.16
N ALA A 125 -2.43 4.61 -16.15
CA ALA A 125 -2.82 4.68 -17.55
C ALA A 125 -3.23 3.30 -18.09
N ASP A 126 -2.38 2.28 -17.87
CA ASP A 126 -2.58 0.93 -18.41
C ASP A 126 -3.79 0.22 -17.79
N THR A 127 -4.06 0.48 -16.50
CA THR A 127 -5.15 -0.18 -15.77
C THR A 127 -6.44 0.64 -15.74
N SER A 128 -6.41 1.86 -16.29
CA SER A 128 -7.52 2.82 -16.17
C SER A 128 -7.97 2.99 -14.72
N THR A 129 -7.00 3.14 -13.80
CA THR A 129 -7.26 3.34 -12.37
C THR A 129 -6.70 4.67 -11.89
N GLN A 130 -7.28 5.18 -10.82
CA GLN A 130 -6.75 6.31 -10.08
C GLN A 130 -6.04 5.81 -8.82
N ILE A 131 -4.73 6.04 -8.73
CA ILE A 131 -3.92 5.77 -7.54
C ILE A 131 -3.70 7.08 -6.80
N MET A 132 -4.03 7.12 -5.52
CA MET A 132 -3.87 8.27 -4.64
C MET A 132 -3.06 7.88 -3.41
N LEU A 133 -2.06 8.69 -3.08
CA LEU A 133 -1.24 8.55 -1.89
C LEU A 133 -1.81 9.45 -0.77
N ALA A 134 -1.80 8.97 0.47
CA ALA A 134 -2.24 9.74 1.63
C ALA A 134 -1.41 11.03 1.86
N ASP A 135 -2.06 12.04 2.44
CA ASP A 135 -1.40 13.30 2.80
C ASP A 135 -0.64 13.17 4.13
N GLN A 136 0.60 13.64 4.18
CA GLN A 136 1.44 13.65 5.38
C GLN A 136 1.43 14.97 6.17
N ILE A 137 0.80 16.05 5.66
CA ILE A 137 0.85 17.40 6.27
C ILE A 137 -0.38 17.73 7.12
N CYS A 138 -1.41 16.88 7.17
CA CYS A 138 -2.59 17.19 7.98
C CYS A 138 -2.33 16.91 9.48
N ASP A 139 -2.20 17.97 10.28
CA ASP A 139 -2.07 17.95 11.75
C ASP A 139 -3.23 17.26 12.50
N ARG A 140 -4.33 16.93 11.79
CA ARG A 140 -5.46 16.18 12.35
C ARG A 140 -5.16 14.69 12.27
N GLU A 141 -4.65 14.15 13.38
CA GLU A 141 -4.48 12.71 13.64
C GLU A 141 -3.81 11.96 12.48
N LYS A 142 -2.47 11.86 12.51
CA LYS A 142 -1.62 11.10 11.56
C LYS A 142 -1.91 9.58 11.54
N SER A 143 -3.16 9.17 11.45
CA SER A 143 -3.62 7.79 11.53
C SER A 143 -3.58 7.05 10.19
N GLU A 144 -3.25 7.77 9.10
CA GLU A 144 -3.40 7.26 7.72
C GLU A 144 -2.23 7.61 6.78
N PHE A 145 -1.07 8.03 7.32
CA PHE A 145 0.04 8.62 6.54
C PHE A 145 0.69 7.69 5.50
N ASN A 146 0.41 6.39 5.54
CA ASN A 146 0.98 5.36 4.67
C ASN A 146 -0.07 4.60 3.85
N ARG A 147 -1.27 5.19 3.69
CA ARG A 147 -2.34 4.58 2.89
C ARG A 147 -2.22 4.92 1.41
N ILE A 148 -2.53 3.93 0.59
CA ILE A 148 -2.72 4.06 -0.85
C ILE A 148 -4.17 3.70 -1.19
N THR A 149 -4.82 4.56 -1.96
CA THR A 149 -6.17 4.35 -2.46
C THR A 149 -6.12 4.12 -3.97
N ILE A 150 -6.68 3.00 -4.43
CA ILE A 150 -6.81 2.65 -5.84
C ILE A 150 -8.31 2.66 -6.17
N THR A 151 -8.74 3.54 -7.07
CA THR A 151 -10.13 3.64 -7.52
C THR A 151 -10.23 3.24 -8.98
N GLY A 152 -11.22 2.42 -9.33
CA GLY A 152 -11.47 2.02 -10.72
C GLY A 152 -12.35 0.78 -10.83
N PRO A 153 -12.47 0.20 -12.04
CA PRO A 153 -13.18 -1.06 -12.26
C PRO A 153 -12.61 -2.21 -11.41
N VAL A 154 -13.49 -3.07 -10.88
CA VAL A 154 -13.09 -4.23 -10.04
C VAL A 154 -12.01 -5.08 -10.69
N GLU A 155 -12.14 -5.31 -11.99
CA GLU A 155 -11.29 -6.18 -12.80
C GLU A 155 -9.86 -5.65 -12.91
N THR A 156 -9.69 -4.33 -12.95
CA THR A 156 -8.39 -3.69 -13.16
C THR A 156 -7.72 -3.25 -11.87
N VAL A 157 -8.48 -3.03 -10.80
CA VAL A 157 -7.95 -2.64 -9.48
C VAL A 157 -6.99 -3.71 -8.92
N ASP A 158 -7.27 -5.00 -9.06
CA ASP A 158 -6.34 -6.05 -8.62
C ASP A 158 -5.05 -6.08 -9.46
N SER A 159 -5.14 -5.77 -10.75
CA SER A 159 -3.98 -5.65 -11.65
C SER A 159 -3.09 -4.47 -11.26
N ALA A 160 -3.69 -3.29 -11.03
CA ALA A 160 -2.99 -2.10 -10.56
C ALA A 160 -2.27 -2.36 -9.23
N ARG A 161 -2.96 -3.03 -8.29
CA ARG A 161 -2.39 -3.47 -7.02
C ARG A 161 -1.18 -4.38 -7.21
N LYS A 162 -1.27 -5.43 -8.04
CA LYS A 162 -0.15 -6.37 -8.28
C LYS A 162 1.10 -5.63 -8.76
N ARG A 163 0.94 -4.80 -9.80
CA ARG A 163 2.04 -4.00 -10.36
C ARG A 163 2.62 -3.01 -9.37
N LEU A 164 1.79 -2.40 -8.51
CA LEU A 164 2.28 -1.54 -7.44
C LEU A 164 3.20 -2.31 -6.48
N PHE A 165 2.80 -3.51 -6.04
CA PHE A 165 3.62 -4.29 -5.10
C PHE A 165 4.89 -4.88 -5.72
N GLU A 166 4.95 -5.04 -7.04
CA GLU A 166 6.16 -5.48 -7.77
C GLU A 166 7.28 -4.44 -7.72
N VAL A 167 6.96 -3.19 -7.35
CA VAL A 167 7.89 -2.06 -7.45
C VAL A 167 8.24 -1.46 -6.10
N LEU A 168 7.47 -1.79 -5.05
CA LEU A 168 7.75 -1.35 -3.68
C LEU A 168 9.02 -2.03 -3.16
N PRO A 169 10.04 -1.26 -2.76
CA PRO A 169 11.35 -1.81 -2.44
C PRO A 169 11.32 -2.61 -1.14
N ILE A 170 12.12 -3.68 -1.09
CA ILE A 170 12.56 -4.32 0.15
C ILE A 170 13.73 -3.49 0.69
N GLN A 171 13.77 -3.24 1.99
CA GLN A 171 14.85 -2.47 2.62
C GLN A 171 15.51 -3.26 3.75
N LEU A 172 16.84 -3.19 3.82
CA LEU A 172 17.62 -3.77 4.91
C LEU A 172 18.69 -2.76 5.37
N GLY A 173 18.83 -2.57 6.67
CA GLY A 173 19.93 -1.83 7.28
C GLY A 173 21.00 -2.75 7.84
N MET A 174 22.26 -2.46 7.54
CA MET A 174 23.43 -3.07 8.20
C MET A 174 24.11 -2.03 9.07
N LYS A 175 24.37 -2.37 10.33
CA LYS A 175 25.13 -1.52 11.24
C LYS A 175 26.62 -1.57 10.91
N LEU A 176 27.27 -0.42 10.87
CA LEU A 176 28.70 -0.30 10.66
C LEU A 176 29.46 -0.29 11.99
N SER A 177 29.51 -1.45 12.65
CA SER A 177 30.35 -1.70 13.83
C SER A 177 31.44 -2.71 13.49
N GLY A 178 32.70 -2.41 13.83
CA GLY A 178 33.82 -3.32 13.55
C GLY A 178 34.30 -3.29 12.10
N ILE A 179 34.40 -2.09 11.50
CA ILE A 179 34.97 -1.90 10.15
C ILE A 179 36.43 -2.37 10.14
N LYS A 180 36.86 -3.05 9.07
CA LYS A 180 38.25 -3.50 8.90
C LYS A 180 39.24 -2.33 8.93
N PRO A 181 40.41 -2.50 9.57
CA PRO A 181 41.46 -1.49 9.49
C PRO A 181 41.97 -1.36 8.05
N GLY A 182 42.31 -0.14 7.63
CA GLY A 182 42.88 0.14 6.32
C GLY A 182 41.88 0.44 5.20
N LEU A 183 40.57 0.45 5.48
CA LEU A 183 39.55 0.95 4.56
C LEU A 183 39.53 2.49 4.55
N ASN A 184 39.16 3.09 3.41
CA ASN A 184 38.97 4.54 3.31
C ASN A 184 37.96 5.02 4.37
N PRO A 185 38.28 6.08 5.14
CA PRO A 185 37.34 6.69 6.08
C PRO A 185 35.99 7.08 5.44
N ASP A 186 36.02 7.52 4.18
CA ASP A 186 34.80 7.64 3.38
C ASP A 186 34.49 6.30 2.71
N LEU A 187 33.74 5.47 3.44
CA LEU A 187 33.31 4.17 2.95
C LEU A 187 32.46 4.26 1.67
N ARG A 188 31.79 5.39 1.42
CA ARG A 188 30.99 5.58 0.21
C ARG A 188 31.90 5.70 -1.01
N GLU A 189 32.99 6.43 -0.88
CA GLU A 189 34.01 6.55 -1.94
C GLU A 189 34.63 5.19 -2.22
N GLN A 190 35.03 4.45 -1.18
CA GLN A 190 35.60 3.11 -1.32
C GLN A 190 34.69 2.14 -2.10
N VAL A 191 33.40 2.12 -1.76
CA VAL A 191 32.42 1.28 -2.44
C VAL A 191 32.22 1.73 -3.89
N SER A 192 32.30 3.03 -4.17
CA SER A 192 32.21 3.55 -5.54
C SER A 192 33.41 3.11 -6.39
N GLU A 193 34.62 3.12 -5.81
CA GLU A 193 35.82 2.57 -6.46
C GLU A 193 35.66 1.08 -6.78
N TRP A 194 35.21 0.27 -5.82
CA TRP A 194 34.98 -1.16 -6.04
C TRP A 194 33.93 -1.44 -7.11
N ILE A 195 32.93 -0.58 -7.27
CA ILE A 195 31.95 -0.67 -8.36
C ILE A 195 32.62 -0.35 -9.70
N MET A 196 33.41 0.74 -9.77
CA MET A 196 34.11 1.14 -11.00
C MET A 196 35.15 0.10 -11.45
N GLU A 197 35.79 -0.58 -10.50
CA GLU A 197 36.77 -1.64 -10.74
C GLU A 197 36.12 -3.00 -11.08
N GLY A 198 34.78 -3.12 -11.02
CA GLY A 198 34.06 -4.37 -11.25
C GLY A 198 34.21 -5.40 -10.10
N ILE A 199 34.76 -5.00 -8.96
CA ILE A 199 34.90 -5.85 -7.78
C ILE A 199 33.53 -6.05 -7.11
N PHE A 200 32.65 -5.05 -7.18
CA PHE A 200 31.33 -5.04 -6.55
C PHE A 200 30.20 -4.80 -7.57
N GLU A 201 29.59 -5.88 -8.07
CA GLU A 201 28.58 -5.82 -9.13
C GLU A 201 27.19 -6.22 -8.62
N PHE A 202 26.38 -5.22 -8.27
CA PHE A 202 24.97 -5.38 -7.91
C PHE A 202 24.13 -4.24 -8.48
N PRO A 203 23.93 -4.19 -9.81
CA PRO A 203 23.37 -3.03 -10.50
C PRO A 203 21.90 -2.75 -10.16
N THR A 204 21.16 -3.75 -9.67
CA THR A 204 19.76 -3.61 -9.27
C THR A 204 19.59 -3.23 -7.80
N ILE A 205 20.69 -3.14 -7.03
CA ILE A 205 20.67 -2.86 -5.60
C ILE A 205 21.11 -1.42 -5.35
N SER A 206 20.27 -0.67 -4.63
CA SER A 206 20.60 0.69 -4.21
C SER A 206 21.21 0.70 -2.81
N LEU A 207 22.28 1.49 -2.64
CA LEU A 207 23.00 1.64 -1.38
C LEU A 207 22.89 3.08 -0.88
N HIS A 208 22.52 3.26 0.39
CA HIS A 208 22.48 4.56 1.05
C HIS A 208 23.23 4.53 2.37
N PHE A 209 24.20 5.42 2.50
CA PHE A 209 25.00 5.55 3.71
C PHE A 209 24.37 6.57 4.65
N ILE A 210 24.07 6.16 5.88
CA ILE A 210 23.40 6.99 6.89
C ILE A 210 24.39 7.37 7.99
N LEU A 211 24.53 8.68 8.20
CA LEU A 211 25.33 9.27 9.29
C LEU A 211 24.56 9.24 10.61
N ASN A 212 25.29 9.11 11.73
CA ASN A 212 24.67 9.26 13.04
C ASN A 212 24.24 10.72 13.25
N PRO A 213 22.97 11.02 13.55
CA PRO A 213 22.56 12.39 13.86
C PRO A 213 23.18 12.92 15.16
N ASN A 214 23.64 12.03 16.06
CA ASN A 214 24.21 12.40 17.35
C ASN A 214 25.75 12.57 17.32
N ARG A 215 26.39 12.48 16.15
CA ARG A 215 27.82 12.77 16.01
C ARG A 215 28.01 14.02 15.17
N THR A 216 28.93 14.88 15.58
CA THR A 216 29.31 16.07 14.81
C THR A 216 29.83 15.63 13.44
N LYS A 217 29.63 16.47 12.41
CA LYS A 217 30.12 16.22 11.04
C LYS A 217 31.62 15.92 10.97
N GLU A 218 32.38 16.31 12.00
CA GLU A 218 33.82 16.10 12.15
C GLU A 218 34.22 14.64 12.43
N ASP A 219 33.30 13.80 12.92
CA ASP A 219 33.58 12.38 13.22
C ASP A 219 33.46 11.44 12.00
N GLY A 220 32.95 11.94 10.86
CA GLY A 220 33.01 11.32 9.52
C GLY A 220 32.37 9.94 9.30
N MET A 221 32.06 9.19 10.35
CA MET A 221 31.74 7.77 10.25
C MET A 221 30.24 7.53 10.09
N PHE A 222 29.86 6.90 8.98
CA PHE A 222 28.52 6.35 8.76
C PHE A 222 28.18 5.32 9.85
N SER A 223 26.93 5.35 10.33
CA SER A 223 26.45 4.39 11.33
C SER A 223 25.75 3.18 10.71
N TYR A 224 25.14 3.36 9.54
CA TYR A 224 24.40 2.31 8.86
C TYR A 224 24.55 2.41 7.34
N ILE A 225 24.48 1.27 6.67
CA ILE A 225 24.23 1.16 5.24
C ILE A 225 22.82 0.61 5.05
N LEU A 226 21.98 1.33 4.32
CA LEU A 226 20.71 0.81 3.82
C LEU A 226 20.88 0.22 2.43
N PHE A 227 20.43 -1.01 2.27
CA PHE A 227 20.33 -1.73 1.01
C PHE A 227 18.87 -1.74 0.58
N ARG A 228 18.62 -1.52 -0.70
CA ARG A 228 17.27 -1.58 -1.27
C ARG A 228 17.25 -2.33 -2.59
N ALA A 229 16.20 -3.09 -2.81
CA ALA A 229 15.98 -3.82 -4.04
C ALA A 229 14.50 -3.94 -4.37
N ALA A 230 14.17 -4.19 -5.63
CA ALA A 230 12.82 -4.62 -5.98
C ALA A 230 12.53 -6.02 -5.39
N PRO A 231 11.27 -6.40 -5.16
CA PRO A 231 10.94 -7.70 -4.58
C PRO A 231 11.44 -8.91 -5.37
N HIS A 232 11.55 -8.80 -6.70
CA HIS A 232 12.07 -9.88 -7.55
C HIS A 232 13.60 -10.02 -7.48
N ASP A 233 14.30 -9.05 -6.89
CA ASP A 233 15.76 -9.03 -6.71
C ASP A 233 16.19 -9.44 -5.29
N GLU A 234 15.32 -10.13 -4.54
CA GLU A 234 15.58 -10.57 -3.16
C GLU A 234 16.89 -11.35 -3.01
N GLU A 235 17.20 -12.24 -3.95
CA GLU A 235 18.43 -13.03 -3.93
C GLU A 235 19.67 -12.15 -4.18
N GLN A 236 19.57 -11.21 -5.13
CA GLN A 236 20.63 -10.22 -5.38
C GLN A 236 20.88 -9.35 -4.15
N LEU A 237 19.81 -8.95 -3.45
CA LEU A 237 19.92 -8.18 -2.20
C LEU A 237 20.67 -8.97 -1.12
N ALA A 238 20.31 -10.24 -0.90
CA ALA A 238 20.98 -11.08 0.08
C ALA A 238 22.47 -11.28 -0.25
N ASN A 239 22.79 -11.52 -1.53
CA ASN A 239 24.16 -11.67 -2.00
C ASN A 239 24.96 -10.37 -1.90
N CYS A 240 24.35 -9.23 -2.20
CA CYS A 240 24.94 -7.90 -2.07
C CYS A 240 25.34 -7.59 -0.63
N VAL A 241 24.41 -7.80 0.30
CA VAL A 241 24.64 -7.59 1.74
C VAL A 241 25.75 -8.51 2.25
N LYS A 242 25.73 -9.79 1.87
CA LYS A 242 26.76 -10.75 2.26
C LYS A 242 28.13 -10.37 1.71
N LYS A 243 28.22 -9.98 0.43
CA LYS A 243 29.49 -9.55 -0.17
C LYS A 243 30.01 -8.29 0.51
N LEU A 244 29.17 -7.26 0.68
CA LEU A 244 29.61 -5.99 1.26
C LEU A 244 30.03 -6.15 2.73
N SER A 245 29.26 -6.90 3.52
CA SER A 245 29.65 -7.19 4.92
C SER A 245 31.01 -7.88 5.01
N SER A 246 31.29 -8.86 4.13
CA SER A 246 32.59 -9.55 4.09
C SER A 246 33.75 -8.65 3.66
N MET A 247 33.49 -7.63 2.86
CA MET A 247 34.49 -6.66 2.41
C MET A 247 34.76 -5.61 3.49
N VAL A 248 33.72 -5.15 4.18
CA VAL A 248 33.79 -3.99 5.08
C VAL A 248 34.05 -4.36 6.54
N LEU A 249 33.47 -5.45 7.04
CA LEU A 249 33.49 -5.79 8.47
C LEU A 249 34.58 -6.82 8.77
N ALA A 250 35.29 -6.63 9.89
CA ALA A 250 36.31 -7.57 10.34
C ALA A 250 35.71 -8.95 10.66
N GLU A 251 34.53 -8.95 11.30
CA GLU A 251 33.80 -10.14 11.71
C GLU A 251 32.41 -10.14 11.04
N PRO A 252 32.30 -10.55 9.77
CA PRO A 252 31.05 -10.46 9.01
C PRO A 252 29.96 -11.40 9.54
N GLU A 253 30.34 -12.46 10.26
CA GLU A 253 29.41 -13.40 10.91
C GLU A 253 28.63 -12.74 12.07
N GLU A 254 29.21 -11.70 12.69
CA GLU A 254 28.57 -10.93 13.78
C GLU A 254 27.80 -9.71 13.28
N ALA A 255 27.68 -9.54 11.96
CA ALA A 255 27.01 -8.40 11.36
C ALA A 255 25.56 -8.28 11.83
N GLN A 256 25.20 -7.10 12.33
CA GLN A 256 23.85 -6.80 12.80
C GLN A 256 23.03 -6.19 11.67
N PHE A 257 21.99 -6.92 11.24
CA PHE A 257 21.02 -6.45 10.27
C PHE A 257 19.71 -6.07 10.95
N SER A 258 19.04 -5.09 10.37
CA SER A 258 17.73 -4.66 10.87
C SER A 258 16.87 -4.02 9.80
N GLU A 259 15.56 -4.09 9.97
CA GLU A 259 14.57 -3.35 9.20
C GLU A 259 13.61 -2.64 10.16
N GLY A 260 13.33 -1.37 9.87
CA GLY A 260 12.42 -0.54 10.68
C GLY A 260 11.07 -0.38 10.00
N PHE A 261 9.99 -0.62 10.74
CA PHE A 261 8.61 -0.40 10.30
C PHE A 261 7.96 0.68 11.15
N VAL A 262 7.38 1.68 10.49
CA VAL A 262 6.56 2.70 11.17
C VAL A 262 5.10 2.39 10.87
N ILE A 263 4.33 2.13 11.92
CA ILE A 263 2.95 1.65 11.84
C ILE A 263 2.01 2.67 12.48
N PRO A 264 0.89 3.04 11.82
CA PRO A 264 -0.12 3.90 12.43
C PRO A 264 -0.66 3.30 13.73
N LYS A 265 -0.80 4.13 14.76
CA LYS A 265 -1.26 3.69 16.09
C LYS A 265 -2.62 3.00 16.04
N ILE A 266 -3.52 3.45 15.17
CA ILE A 266 -4.86 2.85 14.98
C ILE A 266 -4.79 1.40 14.47
N ASN A 267 -3.69 1.01 13.86
CA ASN A 267 -3.50 -0.32 13.26
C ASN A 267 -2.63 -1.24 14.11
N ARG A 268 -2.12 -0.79 15.27
CA ARG A 268 -1.27 -1.59 16.17
C ARG A 268 -1.77 -3.01 16.41
N GLU A 269 -3.08 -3.15 16.65
CA GLU A 269 -3.70 -4.44 16.96
C GLU A 269 -3.66 -5.44 15.79
N TRP A 270 -3.57 -4.96 14.54
CA TRP A 270 -3.37 -5.83 13.38
C TRP A 270 -2.01 -6.50 13.37
N TYR A 271 -1.00 -5.86 13.95
CA TYR A 271 0.39 -6.34 13.92
C TYR A 271 0.78 -7.10 15.18
N ILE A 272 0.29 -6.64 16.34
CA ILE A 272 0.58 -7.27 17.63
C ILE A 272 -0.34 -8.49 17.85
N GLY A 273 -1.60 -8.38 17.46
CA GLY A 273 -2.63 -9.38 17.74
C GLY A 273 -2.99 -9.48 19.23
N PRO A 274 -4.00 -10.29 19.57
CA PRO A 274 -4.42 -10.49 20.95
C PRO A 274 -3.25 -11.00 21.81
N ASN A 275 -3.03 -10.38 22.97
CA ASN A 275 -1.95 -10.73 23.92
C ASN A 275 -0.53 -10.76 23.31
N ALA A 276 -0.31 -9.98 22.25
CA ALA A 276 0.93 -9.96 21.48
C ALA A 276 1.30 -11.31 20.85
N GLN A 277 0.32 -12.19 20.61
CA GLN A 277 0.60 -13.53 20.09
C GLN A 277 1.03 -13.50 18.62
N LEU A 278 0.42 -12.64 17.79
CA LEU A 278 0.74 -12.58 16.36
C LEU A 278 2.18 -12.14 16.11
N ILE A 279 2.64 -11.09 16.80
CA ILE A 279 4.02 -10.61 16.68
C ILE A 279 5.04 -11.62 17.22
N LYS A 280 4.69 -12.36 18.28
CA LYS A 280 5.51 -13.48 18.80
C LYS A 280 5.59 -14.62 17.80
N ASP A 281 4.49 -14.95 17.13
CA ASP A 281 4.45 -16.00 16.11
C ASP A 281 5.29 -15.62 14.88
N ILE A 282 5.23 -14.35 14.44
CA ILE A 282 6.09 -13.84 13.35
C ILE A 282 7.56 -13.92 13.75
N SER A 283 7.90 -13.48 14.97
CA SER A 283 9.26 -13.57 15.52
C SER A 283 9.77 -15.01 15.53
N LYS A 284 8.99 -15.94 16.11
CA LYS A 284 9.36 -17.35 16.24
C LYS A 284 9.45 -18.06 14.88
N LYS A 285 8.48 -17.82 13.99
CA LYS A 285 8.41 -18.50 12.69
C LYS A 285 9.55 -18.11 11.75
N ASN A 286 9.96 -16.84 11.80
CA ASN A 286 11.01 -16.33 10.93
C ASN A 286 12.38 -16.32 11.61
N ASP A 287 12.49 -16.74 12.87
CA ASP A 287 13.75 -16.70 13.64
C ASP A 287 14.37 -15.29 13.60
N VAL A 288 13.57 -14.31 14.04
CA VAL A 288 13.95 -12.89 14.15
C VAL A 288 13.57 -12.34 15.52
N MET A 289 14.31 -11.36 16.00
CA MET A 289 13.95 -10.57 17.17
C MET A 289 13.18 -9.33 16.73
N ILE A 290 11.99 -9.09 17.29
CA ILE A 290 11.17 -7.92 16.96
C ILE A 290 11.06 -7.03 18.19
N SER A 291 11.64 -5.84 18.09
CA SER A 291 11.53 -4.77 19.09
C SER A 291 10.32 -3.90 18.76
N TYR A 292 9.41 -3.71 19.72
CA TYR A 292 8.21 -2.90 19.55
C TYR A 292 7.79 -2.21 20.86
N PRO A 293 7.10 -1.06 20.81
CA PRO A 293 6.67 -0.36 22.01
C PRO A 293 5.56 -1.14 22.74
N LEU A 294 5.81 -1.44 24.02
CA LEU A 294 4.85 -2.13 24.88
C LEU A 294 3.64 -1.26 25.26
N SER A 295 3.86 0.04 25.50
CA SER A 295 2.80 0.99 25.83
C SER A 295 2.35 1.79 24.61
N ALA A 296 1.14 2.35 24.69
CA ALA A 296 0.67 3.40 23.80
C ALA A 296 1.50 4.68 24.02
N ALA A 297 2.73 4.71 23.49
CA ALA A 297 3.56 5.89 23.49
C ALA A 297 2.76 7.11 22.96
N PRO A 298 3.01 8.32 23.50
CA PRO A 298 2.43 9.54 22.94
C PRO A 298 2.88 9.68 21.49
N GLY A 299 1.95 10.00 20.60
CA GLY A 299 2.19 10.01 19.15
C GLY A 299 1.14 9.23 18.38
N ALA A 300 1.20 9.37 17.05
CA ALA A 300 0.28 8.76 16.11
C ALA A 300 0.84 7.50 15.43
N GLU A 301 2.09 7.14 15.72
CA GLU A 301 2.83 6.05 15.09
C GLU A 301 3.59 5.21 16.11
N HIS A 302 3.89 3.97 15.72
CA HIS A 302 4.70 3.03 16.49
C HIS A 302 5.84 2.49 15.61
N ASN A 303 7.04 2.52 16.17
CA ASN A 303 8.24 2.01 15.51
C ASN A 303 8.51 0.57 15.92
N TYR A 304 8.61 -0.30 14.94
CA TYR A 304 8.99 -1.70 15.09
C TYR A 304 10.35 -1.88 14.44
N ILE A 305 11.24 -2.63 15.08
CA ILE A 305 12.55 -2.94 14.51
C ILE A 305 12.71 -4.45 14.53
N VAL A 306 12.90 -5.02 13.34
CA VAL A 306 13.16 -6.45 13.16
C VAL A 306 14.66 -6.63 13.04
N HIS A 307 15.23 -7.50 13.86
CA HIS A 307 16.65 -7.87 13.86
C HIS A 307 16.81 -9.36 13.58
N GLY A 308 17.84 -9.73 12.83
CA GLY A 308 18.11 -11.13 12.52
C GLY A 308 19.03 -11.30 11.31
N ARG A 309 19.01 -12.48 10.72
CA ARG A 309 19.71 -12.77 9.46
C ARG A 309 18.97 -12.13 8.29
N VAL A 310 19.69 -11.80 7.23
CA VAL A 310 19.16 -11.12 6.04
C VAL A 310 17.90 -11.81 5.48
N THR A 311 17.99 -13.11 5.20
CA THR A 311 16.86 -13.90 4.67
C THR A 311 15.67 -13.92 5.62
N ASN A 312 15.92 -14.03 6.92
CA ASN A 312 14.91 -14.09 7.96
C ASN A 312 14.16 -12.75 8.11
N ILE A 313 14.89 -11.63 8.03
CA ILE A 313 14.30 -10.29 8.04
C ILE A 313 13.41 -10.10 6.82
N ILE A 314 13.85 -10.51 5.63
CA ILE A 314 13.04 -10.37 4.40
C ILE A 314 11.74 -11.18 4.51
N GLN A 315 11.78 -12.40 5.06
CA GLN A 315 10.57 -13.20 5.29
C GLN A 315 9.67 -12.57 6.37
N ALA A 316 10.24 -11.99 7.43
CA ALA A 316 9.48 -11.24 8.42
C ALA A 316 8.81 -10.00 7.80
N SER A 317 9.51 -9.25 6.94
CA SER A 317 8.97 -8.10 6.19
C SER A 317 7.75 -8.50 5.35
N LYS A 318 7.83 -9.62 4.63
CA LYS A 318 6.68 -10.20 3.92
C LYS A 318 5.52 -10.55 4.86
N ALA A 319 5.79 -11.04 6.06
CA ALA A 319 4.75 -11.33 7.05
C ALA A 319 4.10 -10.04 7.59
N PHE A 320 4.88 -8.98 7.87
CA PHE A 320 4.35 -7.66 8.25
C PHE A 320 3.46 -7.07 7.15
N ARG A 321 3.84 -7.23 5.88
CA ARG A 321 2.99 -6.83 4.76
C ARG A 321 1.74 -7.70 4.63
N ALA A 322 1.84 -9.01 4.87
CA ALA A 322 0.72 -9.94 4.77
C ALA A 322 -0.41 -9.63 5.77
N ILE A 323 -0.06 -9.17 6.97
CA ILE A 323 -1.05 -8.84 8.01
C ILE A 323 -1.59 -7.41 7.91
N SER A 324 -1.07 -6.57 7.00
CA SER A 324 -1.50 -5.17 6.89
C SER A 324 -2.99 -5.07 6.56
N PRO A 325 -3.72 -4.11 7.15
CA PRO A 325 -5.14 -3.97 6.91
C PRO A 325 -5.42 -3.45 5.49
N ILE A 326 -6.50 -3.97 4.90
CA ILE A 326 -7.03 -3.50 3.63
C ILE A 326 -8.54 -3.25 3.75
N SER A 327 -9.07 -2.46 2.82
CA SER A 327 -10.52 -2.36 2.64
C SER A 327 -10.92 -2.21 1.17
N LEU A 328 -12.03 -2.84 0.81
CA LEU A 328 -12.70 -2.73 -0.48
C LEU A 328 -14.04 -2.05 -0.27
N THR A 329 -14.23 -0.86 -0.84
CA THR A 329 -15.43 -0.04 -0.67
C THR A 329 -16.13 0.19 -2.00
N PHE A 330 -17.46 0.12 -2.00
CA PHE A 330 -18.29 0.40 -3.17
C PHE A 330 -19.69 0.86 -2.77
N ASP A 331 -20.34 1.58 -3.68
CA ASP A 331 -21.73 2.01 -3.52
C ASP A 331 -22.65 1.08 -4.34
N VAL A 332 -23.83 0.80 -3.81
CA VAL A 332 -24.80 -0.13 -4.40
C VAL A 332 -26.23 0.26 -4.05
N GLU A 333 -27.18 0.02 -4.95
CA GLU A 333 -28.61 0.12 -4.64
C GLU A 333 -29.06 -1.10 -3.81
N GLU A 334 -30.02 -0.91 -2.91
CA GLU A 334 -30.54 -1.98 -2.05
C GLU A 334 -31.12 -3.16 -2.86
N ASP A 335 -31.73 -2.87 -4.02
CA ASP A 335 -32.31 -3.87 -4.90
C ASP A 335 -31.28 -4.65 -5.72
N GLU A 336 -30.01 -4.25 -5.75
CA GLU A 336 -28.91 -5.01 -6.36
C GLU A 336 -28.29 -6.04 -5.39
N LEU A 337 -28.71 -6.05 -4.11
CA LEU A 337 -28.20 -6.97 -3.09
C LEU A 337 -28.96 -8.31 -3.06
N LYS A 338 -28.23 -9.43 -3.04
CA LYS A 338 -28.81 -10.80 -2.98
C LYS A 338 -29.64 -11.03 -1.73
N ARG A 339 -29.15 -10.54 -0.60
CA ARG A 339 -29.86 -10.50 0.67
C ARG A 339 -29.96 -9.05 1.05
N ILE A 340 -31.16 -8.48 0.91
CA ILE A 340 -31.48 -7.22 1.57
C ILE A 340 -31.26 -7.51 3.06
N PRO A 341 -30.33 -6.81 3.74
CA PRO A 341 -30.17 -6.99 5.17
C PRO A 341 -31.56 -6.87 5.80
N LYS A 342 -31.98 -7.82 6.65
CA LYS A 342 -33.27 -7.74 7.39
C LYS A 342 -33.38 -6.48 8.27
N PHE A 343 -32.37 -5.63 8.25
CA PHE A 343 -32.20 -4.45 9.03
C PHE A 343 -32.31 -3.24 8.11
N ARG A 344 -33.43 -2.53 8.17
CA ARG A 344 -33.48 -1.11 7.78
C ARG A 344 -32.56 -0.23 8.63
N LYS A 345 -31.87 -0.79 9.63
CA LYS A 345 -30.82 -0.11 10.40
C LYS A 345 -29.58 0.00 9.51
N ARG A 346 -29.29 1.23 9.08
CA ARG A 346 -28.01 1.62 8.50
C ARG A 346 -27.00 1.71 9.66
N ASP A 347 -25.70 1.64 9.38
CA ASP A 347 -24.63 1.64 10.39
C ASP A 347 -24.47 0.33 11.15
N ILE A 348 -24.40 -0.77 10.40
CA ILE A 348 -24.13 -2.12 10.92
C ILE A 348 -22.76 -2.57 10.46
N ASP A 349 -22.02 -3.17 11.39
CA ASP A 349 -20.84 -3.97 11.10
C ASP A 349 -21.16 -5.42 11.44
N TYR A 350 -20.90 -6.34 10.51
CA TYR A 350 -20.97 -7.76 10.81
C TYR A 350 -19.70 -8.46 10.36
N TYR A 351 -19.36 -9.53 11.08
CA TYR A 351 -18.22 -10.37 10.78
C TYR A 351 -18.66 -11.66 10.06
N ASP A 352 -18.06 -11.95 8.92
CA ASP A 352 -18.26 -13.20 8.17
C ASP A 352 -17.15 -14.20 8.54
N ASP A 353 -17.47 -15.14 9.42
CA ASP A 353 -16.55 -16.20 9.90
C ASP A 353 -16.02 -17.10 8.77
N ALA A 354 -16.80 -17.28 7.70
CA ALA A 354 -16.48 -18.22 6.63
C ALA A 354 -15.45 -17.63 5.66
N LEU A 355 -15.47 -16.30 5.49
CA LEU A 355 -14.54 -15.56 4.64
C LEU A 355 -13.47 -14.82 5.43
N ASN A 356 -13.60 -14.75 6.76
CA ASN A 356 -12.79 -13.93 7.65
C ASN A 356 -12.72 -12.47 7.17
N VAL A 357 -13.88 -11.84 6.98
CA VAL A 357 -13.98 -10.42 6.61
C VAL A 357 -14.99 -9.70 7.50
N VAL A 358 -14.80 -8.39 7.70
CA VAL A 358 -15.83 -7.52 8.28
C VAL A 358 -16.51 -6.77 7.16
N VAL A 359 -17.84 -6.77 7.16
CA VAL A 359 -18.66 -6.03 6.20
C VAL A 359 -19.43 -4.95 6.93
N SER A 360 -19.21 -3.71 6.53
CA SER A 360 -19.82 -2.52 7.07
C SER A 360 -20.82 -1.94 6.08
N PHE A 361 -22.06 -1.70 6.54
CA PHE A 361 -23.11 -1.03 5.78
C PHE A 361 -23.30 0.36 6.33
N ARG A 362 -23.12 1.37 5.47
CA ARG A 362 -23.33 2.79 5.78
C ARG A 362 -24.24 3.43 4.74
N ARG A 363 -24.80 4.60 5.06
CA ARG A 363 -25.54 5.41 4.09
C ARG A 363 -24.61 5.81 2.94
N SER A 364 -25.04 5.64 1.70
CA SER A 364 -24.29 6.12 0.54
C SER A 364 -24.30 7.66 0.48
N PRO A 365 -23.17 8.32 0.17
CA PRO A 365 -23.16 9.76 -0.09
C PRO A 365 -23.98 10.16 -1.32
N TYR A 366 -24.25 9.22 -2.24
CA TYR A 366 -25.05 9.46 -3.45
C TYR A 366 -26.56 9.39 -3.23
N GLU A 367 -26.99 9.24 -1.98
CA GLU A 367 -28.40 9.19 -1.61
C GLU A 367 -28.98 10.59 -1.33
N GLY A 368 -28.13 11.61 -1.22
CA GLY A 368 -28.52 12.96 -0.78
C GLY A 368 -28.69 13.05 0.73
N ASP A 369 -29.20 14.16 1.23
CA ASP A 369 -29.47 14.39 2.66
C ASP A 369 -30.82 13.82 3.14
N PHE A 370 -31.80 13.64 2.25
CA PHE A 370 -33.07 12.93 2.51
C PHE A 370 -33.38 11.84 1.46
N VAL A 371 -34.34 10.96 1.79
CA VAL A 371 -34.86 9.90 0.90
C VAL A 371 -36.37 9.84 1.04
N ARG A 372 -37.08 9.81 -0.09
CA ARG A 372 -38.53 9.62 -0.08
C ARG A 372 -38.91 8.16 0.12
N SER A 373 -40.13 7.90 0.57
CA SER A 373 -40.61 6.54 0.84
C SER A 373 -40.69 5.64 -0.41
N ASP A 374 -40.79 6.24 -1.59
CA ASP A 374 -40.87 5.60 -2.91
C ASP A 374 -39.48 5.33 -3.54
N GLU A 375 -38.39 5.77 -2.91
CA GLU A 375 -37.03 5.57 -3.42
C GLU A 375 -36.34 4.35 -2.79
N THR A 376 -35.53 3.65 -3.60
CA THR A 376 -34.64 2.58 -3.11
C THR A 376 -33.52 3.16 -2.27
N LEU A 377 -33.15 2.45 -1.19
CA LEU A 377 -32.02 2.86 -0.36
C LEU A 377 -30.69 2.61 -1.06
N ARG A 378 -29.68 3.41 -0.75
CA ARG A 378 -28.31 3.24 -1.27
C ARG A 378 -27.34 2.97 -0.13
N HIS A 379 -26.51 1.96 -0.31
CA HIS A 379 -25.54 1.55 0.68
C HIS A 379 -24.13 1.82 0.19
N ARG A 380 -23.31 2.42 1.07
CA ARG A 380 -21.86 2.34 0.96
C ARG A 380 -21.43 1.13 1.77
N ILE A 381 -20.90 0.13 1.07
CA ILE A 381 -20.41 -1.10 1.67
C ILE A 381 -18.89 -1.05 1.74
N THR A 382 -18.33 -1.33 2.91
CA THR A 382 -16.90 -1.48 3.11
C THR A 382 -16.60 -2.88 3.62
N ILE A 383 -15.73 -3.61 2.92
CA ILE A 383 -15.26 -4.94 3.29
C ILE A 383 -13.81 -4.82 3.75
N SER A 384 -13.55 -5.15 5.02
CA SER A 384 -12.23 -5.01 5.66
C SER A 384 -11.64 -6.36 6.04
N THR A 385 -10.34 -6.53 5.81
CA THR A 385 -9.58 -7.77 6.10
C THR A 385 -8.08 -7.48 6.07
N SER A 386 -7.22 -8.50 6.17
CA SER A 386 -5.76 -8.36 5.96
C SER A 386 -5.36 -8.54 4.49
N TYR A 387 -4.19 -8.05 4.11
CA TYR A 387 -3.65 -8.17 2.76
C TYR A 387 -3.47 -9.63 2.30
N GLU A 388 -3.12 -10.53 3.21
CA GLU A 388 -3.05 -11.98 2.95
C GLU A 388 -4.41 -12.54 2.53
N ASN A 389 -5.49 -12.03 3.14
CA ASN A 389 -6.86 -12.48 2.89
C ASN A 389 -7.61 -11.62 1.84
N ARG A 390 -6.89 -10.86 1.01
CA ARG A 390 -7.47 -9.90 0.05
C ARG A 390 -8.45 -10.52 -0.94
N GLU A 391 -8.19 -11.76 -1.38
CA GLU A 391 -9.04 -12.44 -2.36
C GLU A 391 -10.45 -12.67 -1.80
N MET A 392 -10.56 -12.96 -0.49
CA MET A 392 -11.85 -13.14 0.17
C MET A 392 -12.64 -11.84 0.26
N ALA A 393 -12.00 -10.65 0.22
CA ALA A 393 -12.73 -9.39 0.14
C ALA A 393 -13.48 -9.23 -1.19
N PHE A 394 -12.84 -9.64 -2.30
CA PHE A 394 -13.48 -9.64 -3.62
C PHE A 394 -14.58 -10.72 -3.70
N GLU A 395 -14.36 -11.90 -3.12
CA GLU A 395 -15.38 -12.95 -3.05
C GLU A 395 -16.58 -12.53 -2.17
N ALA A 396 -16.34 -11.87 -1.05
CA ALA A 396 -17.41 -11.30 -0.22
C ALA A 396 -18.26 -10.30 -1.01
N ARG A 397 -17.63 -9.41 -1.81
CA ARG A 397 -18.37 -8.51 -2.71
C ARG A 397 -19.25 -9.27 -3.70
N LYS A 398 -18.72 -10.29 -4.37
CA LYS A 398 -19.48 -11.13 -5.33
C LYS A 398 -20.67 -11.83 -4.67
N LYS A 399 -20.53 -12.26 -3.41
CA LYS A 399 -21.62 -12.88 -2.64
C LYS A 399 -22.71 -11.90 -2.22
N LEU A 400 -22.39 -10.62 -2.07
CA LEU A 400 -23.36 -9.58 -1.72
C LEU A 400 -24.25 -9.17 -2.91
N LEU A 401 -23.72 -9.15 -4.13
CA LEU A 401 -24.42 -8.64 -5.33
C LEU A 401 -25.24 -9.72 -6.06
N LYS A 402 -26.40 -9.33 -6.60
CA LYS A 402 -27.23 -10.18 -7.49
C LYS A 402 -26.48 -10.49 -8.80
N GLY A 403 -26.77 -11.66 -9.38
CA GLY A 403 -26.19 -12.08 -10.67
C GLY A 403 -24.90 -12.91 -10.61
N TYR A 404 -24.33 -13.17 -9.44
CA TYR A 404 -23.15 -14.05 -9.29
C TYR A 404 -23.53 -15.51 -8.99
N VAL A 405 -22.94 -16.47 -9.71
CA VAL A 405 -23.05 -17.92 -9.46
C VAL A 405 -21.82 -18.36 -8.64
N GLU A 406 -22.04 -19.03 -7.50
CA GLU A 406 -20.96 -19.52 -6.64
C GLU A 406 -20.13 -20.59 -7.37
N ASN A 407 -18.83 -20.34 -7.51
CA ASN A 407 -17.83 -21.39 -7.76
C ASN A 407 -16.85 -21.38 -6.58
N LEU A 408 -17.12 -22.22 -5.59
CA LEU A 408 -16.27 -22.41 -4.41
C LEU A 408 -15.34 -23.61 -4.66
N GLU A 409 -14.29 -23.41 -5.45
CA GLU A 409 -13.17 -24.36 -5.49
C GLU A 409 -11.86 -23.65 -5.14
N ASN A 410 -11.10 -24.27 -4.23
CA ASN A 410 -9.80 -23.87 -3.69
C ASN A 410 -9.76 -22.57 -2.88
N ARG A 411 -9.93 -22.70 -1.55
CA ARG A 411 -9.63 -21.62 -0.60
C ARG A 411 -8.14 -21.66 -0.23
N PRO A 412 -7.39 -20.55 -0.39
CA PRO A 412 -6.01 -20.50 0.07
C PRO A 412 -5.95 -20.61 1.60
N LYS A 413 -4.99 -21.38 2.12
CA LYS A 413 -4.73 -21.47 3.56
C LYS A 413 -4.04 -20.19 4.02
N ILE A 414 -4.77 -19.35 4.77
CA ILE A 414 -4.25 -18.10 5.35
C ILE A 414 -3.34 -18.46 6.52
N MET A 415 -2.10 -17.97 6.52
CA MET A 415 -1.11 -18.31 7.55
C MET A 415 -1.52 -17.82 8.94
N PHE A 416 -2.22 -16.68 9.03
CA PHE A 416 -2.65 -16.08 10.30
C PHE A 416 -4.18 -16.06 10.48
N GLY A 417 -4.88 -17.05 9.91
CA GLY A 417 -6.36 -17.08 9.88
C GLY A 417 -7.04 -16.96 11.25
N GLU A 418 -6.53 -17.62 12.29
CA GLU A 418 -7.11 -17.55 13.65
C GLU A 418 -6.92 -16.18 14.30
N HIS A 419 -5.76 -15.55 14.10
CA HIS A 419 -5.47 -14.20 14.59
C HIS A 419 -6.34 -13.16 13.88
N LEU A 420 -6.45 -13.28 12.55
CA LEU A 420 -7.30 -12.44 11.72
C LEU A 420 -8.76 -12.51 12.19
N ARG A 421 -9.27 -13.71 12.48
CA ARG A 421 -10.61 -13.91 13.04
C ARG A 421 -10.82 -13.16 14.35
N SER A 422 -9.87 -13.28 15.29
CA SER A 422 -9.96 -12.58 16.57
C SER A 422 -10.03 -11.06 16.39
N ILE A 423 -9.12 -10.49 15.59
CA ILE A 423 -9.02 -9.05 15.33
C ILE A 423 -10.32 -8.55 14.69
N LEU A 424 -10.77 -9.20 13.61
CA LEU A 424 -11.97 -8.82 12.88
C LEU A 424 -13.25 -8.93 13.71
N SER A 425 -13.37 -9.96 14.54
CA SER A 425 -14.50 -10.10 15.48
C SER A 425 -14.56 -8.97 16.52
N ALA A 426 -13.40 -8.42 16.93
CA ALA A 426 -13.33 -7.29 17.85
C ALA A 426 -13.71 -5.98 17.14
N TYR A 427 -13.23 -5.78 15.90
CA TYR A 427 -13.61 -4.65 15.05
C TYR A 427 -15.13 -4.60 14.81
N ALA A 428 -15.76 -5.73 14.48
CA ALA A 428 -17.21 -5.78 14.25
C ALA A 428 -18.05 -5.47 15.51
N ARG A 429 -17.49 -5.68 16.71
CA ARG A 429 -18.14 -5.36 17.99
C ARG A 429 -17.96 -3.90 18.42
N GLY A 430 -17.34 -3.06 17.59
CA GLY A 430 -17.08 -1.65 17.91
C GLY A 430 -15.87 -1.43 18.82
N ASN A 431 -15.18 -2.49 19.24
CA ASN A 431 -13.95 -2.40 20.01
C ASN A 431 -12.78 -2.13 19.05
N ARG A 432 -12.54 -0.85 18.74
CA ARG A 432 -11.40 -0.41 17.91
C ARG A 432 -10.04 -0.51 18.62
N THR A 433 -10.05 -0.88 19.90
CA THR A 433 -8.88 -1.12 20.74
C THR A 433 -9.14 -2.37 21.57
N PHE A 434 -8.32 -3.40 21.40
CA PHE A 434 -8.21 -4.46 22.40
C PHE A 434 -7.31 -3.90 23.50
N VAL A 435 -7.87 -3.52 24.64
CA VAL A 435 -7.07 -3.27 25.84
C VAL A 435 -6.85 -4.65 26.46
N PRO A 436 -5.62 -5.20 26.46
CA PRO A 436 -5.39 -6.37 27.28
C PRO A 436 -5.55 -5.93 28.73
N ASP A 437 -6.44 -6.59 29.46
CA ASP A 437 -6.42 -6.53 30.90
C ASP A 437 -5.03 -6.99 31.35
N ALA A 438 -4.22 -6.03 31.76
CA ALA A 438 -2.97 -6.28 32.47
C ALA A 438 -3.34 -6.72 33.88
N ASN A 439 -3.85 -7.95 34.02
CA ASN A 439 -3.94 -8.73 35.25
C ASN A 439 -4.39 -10.15 34.90
N ASN A 440 -3.43 -11.03 34.62
CA ASN A 440 -3.33 -12.40 35.13
C ASN A 440 -1.99 -13.03 34.75
#